data_AF-A0A418Q2A4-F1
#
_entry.id   AF-A0A418Q2A4-F1
#
_cell.length_a   1.000
_cell.length_b   1.000
_cell.length_c   1.000
_cell.angle_alpha   90.00
_cell.angle_beta   90.00
_cell.angle_gamma   90.00
#
_symmetry.space_group_name_H-M   'P 1'
#
loop_
_entity.id
_entity.type
_entity.pdbx_description
1 polymer ?
#
loop_
_entity_poly.entity_id
_entity_poly.type
_entity_poly.pdbx_seq_one_letter_code
_entity_poly.pdbx_strand_id
1 'polypeptide(L)'
;MNWTSPAKRRLIFVSAAIIAATAAATVYACSSQSASSDDTEESEMQPIKSAVYVNDRLWLLHDDGSLVSLGPSDAKPEKVTAPGKLIEICKLGGSLVAVASGANAWTVEQQQSAGWVVRAKLPTEGDSIAAIGCDGSANVVTVVTNKRVLDVAGDTVRTLKLKQELKPPFANGIALATSDAVWLGFNVGEWGGGLKRIARSGGQVQAVARNRSGELCGGPLNTECDPVTGIVSAPWDRSCVVASIGLVHMMSHGRLVEVCGNDVRRLYFKALDPQPPNNRLDDGEPASTVAFFGLQGAPSSLWAVGLDGLYRFDGKQSPTFQPLPKFENKGGYWVSFDVPGVALVMTDVNQRLSMSGSVPIMAVR
;
A
#
# COMPACT_ATOMS: atom_id res chain seq x y z
N MET A 1 46.31 42.62 -30.42
CA MET A 1 47.15 42.45 -29.22
C MET A 1 47.20 40.98 -28.89
N ASN A 2 48.38 40.39 -29.02
CA ASN A 2 48.71 39.01 -28.61
C ASN A 2 48.68 38.90 -27.08
N TRP A 3 48.33 37.73 -26.53
CA TRP A 3 49.26 36.91 -25.74
C TRP A 3 48.64 35.53 -25.37
N THR A 4 49.56 34.58 -25.30
CA THR A 4 49.51 33.11 -25.20
C THR A 4 49.09 32.55 -23.82
N SER A 5 48.29 31.45 -23.82
CA SER A 5 48.52 30.07 -23.30
C SER A 5 49.33 29.80 -21.98
N PRO A 6 49.39 28.56 -21.41
CA PRO A 6 48.38 27.73 -20.71
C PRO A 6 48.91 27.09 -19.37
N ALA A 7 48.15 26.09 -18.85
CA ALA A 7 48.56 24.92 -18.05
C ALA A 7 48.46 24.95 -16.51
N LYS A 8 47.81 23.91 -15.93
CA LYS A 8 48.49 22.78 -15.27
C LYS A 8 47.51 21.69 -14.80
N ARG A 9 47.73 20.46 -15.30
CA ARG A 9 47.30 19.19 -14.72
C ARG A 9 48.13 18.90 -13.46
N ARG A 10 47.53 18.30 -12.43
CA ARG A 10 48.24 17.50 -11.43
C ARG A 10 47.56 16.15 -11.30
N LEU A 11 48.26 15.11 -11.75
CA LEU A 11 48.08 13.72 -11.32
C LEU A 11 48.59 13.61 -9.88
N ILE A 12 47.85 12.94 -9.01
CA ILE A 12 48.37 12.39 -7.76
C ILE A 12 48.18 10.88 -7.82
N PHE A 13 49.31 10.17 -7.85
CA PHE A 13 49.44 8.76 -7.53
C PHE A 13 49.33 8.60 -6.00
N VAL A 14 48.56 7.61 -5.53
CA VAL A 14 48.80 7.01 -4.21
C VAL A 14 48.80 5.50 -4.36
N SER A 15 49.97 4.93 -4.11
CA SER A 15 50.27 3.51 -4.10
C SER A 15 49.80 2.84 -2.81
N ALA A 16 49.53 1.54 -2.93
CA ALA A 16 49.21 0.60 -1.88
C ALA A 16 50.29 0.51 -0.78
N ALA A 17 49.85 0.21 0.44
CA ALA A 17 50.69 -0.42 1.46
C ALA A 17 49.86 -1.48 2.22
N ILE A 18 50.38 -2.71 2.14
CA ILE A 18 49.97 -3.91 2.86
C ILE A 18 50.60 -3.87 4.26
N ILE A 19 49.84 -4.13 5.31
CA ILE A 19 50.38 -4.58 6.60
C ILE A 19 49.56 -5.79 7.05
N ALA A 20 50.28 -6.87 7.32
CA ALA A 20 49.79 -8.14 7.83
C ALA A 20 50.31 -8.39 9.26
N ALA A 21 49.63 -9.32 9.94
CA ALA A 21 49.94 -9.97 11.23
C ALA A 21 49.60 -9.14 12.48
N THR A 22 49.00 -9.68 13.55
CA THR A 22 49.25 -11.00 14.18
C THR A 22 48.01 -11.54 14.91
N ALA A 23 47.88 -12.87 14.91
CA ALA A 23 46.94 -13.63 15.72
C ALA A 23 47.45 -13.80 17.17
N ALA A 24 46.55 -13.65 18.14
CA ALA A 24 46.71 -14.20 19.48
C ALA A 24 45.36 -14.81 19.90
N ALA A 25 45.31 -16.15 19.89
CA ALA A 25 44.20 -16.92 20.41
C ALA A 25 44.26 -16.91 21.94
N THR A 26 43.14 -16.57 22.59
CA THR A 26 42.95 -16.83 24.01
C THR A 26 41.66 -17.63 24.16
N VAL A 27 41.83 -18.90 24.51
CA VAL A 27 40.77 -19.83 24.85
C VAL A 27 40.26 -19.45 26.24
N TYR A 28 39.04 -18.92 26.33
CA TYR A 28 38.27 -18.90 27.57
C TYR A 28 37.04 -19.79 27.37
N ALA A 29 37.13 -21.01 27.91
CA ALA A 29 36.00 -21.89 28.08
C ALA A 29 35.20 -21.39 29.30
N CYS A 30 34.03 -20.82 29.05
CA CYS A 30 32.97 -20.65 30.05
C CYS A 30 31.74 -21.43 29.57
N SER A 31 31.56 -22.61 30.18
CA SER A 31 30.28 -23.09 30.71
C SER A 31 29.02 -22.66 29.97
N SER A 32 28.70 -23.35 28.86
CA SER A 32 27.35 -23.34 28.29
C SER A 32 26.41 -24.11 29.22
N GLN A 33 25.81 -23.41 30.19
CA GLN A 33 24.53 -23.86 30.72
C GLN A 33 23.52 -23.76 29.58
N SER A 34 23.09 -24.92 29.10
CA SER A 34 21.96 -25.08 28.20
C SER A 34 20.71 -24.57 28.92
N ALA A 35 20.44 -23.28 28.81
CA ALA A 35 19.11 -22.75 29.02
C ALA A 35 18.23 -23.42 27.97
N SER A 36 17.19 -24.12 28.43
CA SER A 36 16.13 -24.61 27.58
C SER A 36 15.61 -23.43 26.76
N SER A 37 15.82 -23.47 25.45
CA SER A 37 15.01 -22.71 24.51
C SER A 37 13.59 -23.23 24.65
N ASP A 38 12.86 -22.65 25.59
CA ASP A 38 11.41 -22.66 25.53
C ASP A 38 11.10 -21.90 24.24
N ASP A 39 10.87 -22.68 23.18
CA ASP A 39 10.48 -22.22 21.85
C ASP A 39 9.17 -21.45 22.01
N THR A 40 9.32 -20.19 22.39
CA THR A 40 8.35 -19.17 22.05
C THR A 40 8.51 -19.07 20.54
N GLU A 41 7.79 -19.93 19.80
CA GLU A 41 7.47 -19.65 18.41
C GLU A 41 6.77 -18.29 18.45
N GLU A 42 7.55 -17.21 18.38
CA GLU A 42 7.12 -15.93 17.86
C GLU A 42 6.60 -16.27 16.47
N SER A 43 5.31 -16.58 16.41
CA SER A 43 4.61 -16.92 15.19
C SER A 43 4.86 -15.78 14.23
N GLU A 44 5.80 -15.99 13.30
CA GLU A 44 6.20 -15.02 12.29
C GLU A 44 4.93 -14.50 11.62
N MET A 45 4.71 -13.19 11.71
CA MET A 45 3.48 -12.60 11.22
C MET A 45 3.42 -12.75 9.71
N GLN A 46 2.24 -13.08 9.21
CA GLN A 46 2.09 -13.39 7.80
C GLN A 46 2.14 -12.11 6.95
N PRO A 47 2.87 -12.10 5.81
CA PRO A 47 2.91 -10.96 4.89
C PRO A 47 1.61 -10.93 4.06
N ILE A 48 0.57 -10.38 4.66
CA ILE A 48 -0.74 -10.17 4.02
C ILE A 48 -0.68 -8.91 3.16
N LYS A 49 -0.83 -9.10 1.86
CA LYS A 49 -0.82 -8.05 0.85
C LYS A 49 -2.14 -7.29 0.79
N SER A 50 -3.25 -8.02 0.87
CA SER A 50 -4.59 -7.48 0.63
C SER A 50 -5.63 -8.22 1.45
N ALA A 51 -6.68 -7.49 1.85
CA ALA A 51 -7.77 -8.00 2.66
C ALA A 51 -9.11 -7.53 2.08
N VAL A 52 -10.03 -8.47 1.89
CA VAL A 52 -11.39 -8.19 1.38
C VAL A 52 -12.41 -8.88 2.29
N TYR A 53 -13.47 -8.17 2.68
CA TYR A 53 -14.56 -8.76 3.45
C TYR A 53 -15.82 -8.89 2.58
N VAL A 54 -16.26 -10.14 2.37
CA VAL A 54 -17.42 -10.47 1.53
C VAL A 54 -17.95 -11.85 1.89
N ASN A 55 -19.27 -12.03 1.79
CA ASN A 55 -19.97 -13.28 2.16
C ASN A 55 -19.66 -13.72 3.61
N ASP A 56 -19.68 -12.77 4.54
CA ASP A 56 -19.38 -12.96 5.97
C ASP A 56 -18.02 -13.58 6.28
N ARG A 57 -17.10 -13.51 5.31
CA ARG A 57 -15.72 -13.98 5.43
C ARG A 57 -14.74 -12.88 5.10
N LEU A 58 -13.66 -12.86 5.86
CA LEU A 58 -12.46 -12.11 5.57
C LEU A 58 -11.57 -12.97 4.67
N TRP A 59 -11.19 -12.44 3.52
CA TRP A 59 -10.30 -13.06 2.53
C TRP A 59 -8.97 -12.35 2.56
N LEU A 60 -7.89 -13.12 2.75
CA LEU A 60 -6.54 -12.59 2.91
C LEU A 60 -5.65 -13.15 1.81
N LEU A 61 -5.09 -12.25 1.00
CA LEU A 61 -4.13 -12.57 -0.04
C LEU A 61 -2.72 -12.34 0.51
N HIS A 62 -1.88 -13.37 0.40
CA HIS A 62 -0.47 -13.31 0.75
C HIS A 62 0.37 -12.83 -0.44
N ASP A 63 1.57 -12.35 -0.16
CA ASP A 63 2.54 -11.93 -1.18
C ASP A 63 2.95 -13.04 -2.17
N ASP A 64 2.90 -14.30 -1.75
CA ASP A 64 3.22 -15.43 -2.61
C ASP A 64 2.07 -15.79 -3.58
N GLY A 65 0.91 -15.13 -3.42
CA GLY A 65 -0.31 -15.32 -4.19
C GLY A 65 -1.24 -16.41 -3.63
N SER A 66 -0.94 -16.96 -2.45
CA SER A 66 -1.85 -17.85 -1.74
C SER A 66 -3.00 -17.08 -1.07
N LEU A 67 -4.15 -17.73 -0.98
CA LEU A 67 -5.37 -17.14 -0.47
C LEU A 67 -5.89 -17.96 0.71
N VAL A 68 -6.26 -17.28 1.78
CA VAL A 68 -6.99 -17.88 2.89
C VAL A 68 -8.28 -17.13 3.17
N SER A 69 -9.22 -17.78 3.83
CA SER A 69 -10.45 -17.15 4.30
C SER A 69 -10.71 -17.45 5.77
N LEU A 70 -11.33 -16.51 6.48
CA LEU A 70 -11.59 -16.60 7.91
C LEU A 70 -12.92 -15.92 8.26
N GLY A 71 -13.80 -16.63 8.95
CA GLY A 71 -14.99 -16.10 9.57
C GLY A 71 -14.73 -15.61 11.01
N PRO A 72 -15.60 -14.76 11.58
CA PRO A 72 -15.43 -14.28 12.96
C PRO A 72 -15.33 -15.39 14.01
N SER A 73 -16.11 -16.46 13.85
CA SER A 73 -16.16 -17.62 14.74
C SER A 73 -15.08 -18.68 14.47
N ASP A 74 -14.34 -18.56 13.37
CA ASP A 74 -13.35 -19.57 12.98
C ASP A 74 -12.15 -19.52 13.94
N ALA A 75 -11.65 -20.69 14.36
CA ALA A 75 -10.46 -20.77 15.21
C ALA A 75 -9.14 -20.63 14.42
N LYS A 76 -9.18 -20.94 13.12
CA LYS A 76 -8.05 -20.87 12.19
C LYS A 76 -8.58 -20.61 10.78
N PRO A 77 -7.79 -20.01 9.88
CA PRO A 77 -8.23 -19.78 8.52
C PRO A 77 -8.28 -21.06 7.71
N GLU A 78 -9.09 -21.01 6.66
CA GLU A 78 -9.20 -22.04 5.64
C GLU A 78 -8.36 -21.65 4.43
N LYS A 79 -7.49 -22.57 3.97
CA LYS A 79 -6.76 -22.40 2.71
C LYS A 79 -7.72 -22.55 1.54
N VAL A 80 -7.70 -21.58 0.64
CA VAL A 80 -8.57 -21.56 -0.55
C VAL A 80 -7.76 -21.98 -1.76
N THR A 81 -8.24 -22.98 -2.49
CA THR A 81 -7.63 -23.35 -3.77
C THR A 81 -8.02 -22.32 -4.82
N ALA A 82 -7.03 -21.58 -5.32
CA ALA A 82 -7.17 -20.69 -6.46
C ALA A 82 -6.71 -21.41 -7.75
N PRO A 83 -7.23 -21.03 -8.93
CA PRO A 83 -6.87 -21.69 -10.19
C PRO A 83 -5.48 -21.30 -10.72
N GLY A 84 -4.75 -20.48 -9.98
CA GLY A 84 -3.36 -20.10 -10.23
C GLY A 84 -2.82 -19.24 -9.11
N LYS A 85 -1.62 -18.69 -9.33
CA LYS A 85 -1.03 -17.69 -8.42
C LYS A 85 -1.82 -16.38 -8.54
N LEU A 86 -2.47 -15.97 -7.45
CA LEU A 86 -3.22 -14.72 -7.42
C LEU A 86 -2.27 -13.53 -7.32
N ILE A 87 -2.62 -12.45 -8.00
CA ILE A 87 -1.87 -11.19 -8.02
C ILE A 87 -2.53 -10.17 -7.09
N GLU A 88 -3.85 -10.07 -7.13
CA GLU A 88 -4.62 -9.14 -6.30
C GLU A 88 -6.06 -9.63 -6.13
N ILE A 89 -6.72 -9.17 -5.07
CA ILE A 89 -8.14 -9.38 -4.81
C ILE A 89 -8.85 -8.05 -4.58
N CYS A 90 -10.12 -7.96 -4.97
CA CYS A 90 -10.98 -6.84 -4.62
C CYS A 90 -12.45 -7.25 -4.50
N LYS A 91 -13.24 -6.39 -3.85
CA LYS A 91 -14.69 -6.58 -3.70
C LYS A 91 -15.42 -5.94 -4.87
N LEU A 92 -16.20 -6.73 -5.60
CA LEU A 92 -17.09 -6.23 -6.65
C LEU A 92 -18.54 -6.55 -6.28
N GLY A 93 -19.28 -5.53 -5.85
CA GLY A 93 -20.61 -5.72 -5.26
C GLY A 93 -20.52 -6.65 -4.04
N GLY A 94 -21.24 -7.76 -4.08
CA GLY A 94 -21.23 -8.80 -3.05
C GLY A 94 -20.33 -10.00 -3.38
N SER A 95 -19.35 -9.87 -4.28
CA SER A 95 -18.49 -10.98 -4.67
C SER A 95 -17.00 -10.65 -4.52
N LEU A 96 -16.22 -11.68 -4.19
CA LEU A 96 -14.77 -11.63 -4.29
C LEU A 96 -14.37 -11.77 -5.76
N VAL A 97 -13.53 -10.84 -6.23
CA VAL A 97 -12.88 -10.92 -7.52
C VAL A 97 -11.38 -11.02 -7.30
N ALA A 98 -10.73 -11.82 -8.13
CA ALA A 98 -9.28 -11.95 -8.15
C ALA A 98 -8.73 -11.76 -9.56
N VAL A 99 -7.47 -11.35 -9.65
CA VAL A 99 -6.69 -11.46 -10.87
C VAL A 99 -5.59 -12.47 -10.65
N ALA A 100 -5.51 -13.49 -11.50
CA ALA A 100 -4.50 -14.53 -11.42
C ALA A 100 -3.49 -14.43 -12.57
N SER A 101 -2.25 -14.82 -12.29
CA SER A 101 -1.20 -14.93 -13.30
C SER A 101 -1.36 -16.20 -14.13
N GLY A 102 -1.23 -16.07 -15.44
CA GLY A 102 -1.05 -17.19 -16.37
C GLY A 102 0.14 -16.93 -17.31
N ALA A 103 0.54 -17.96 -18.08
CA ALA A 103 1.75 -17.90 -18.88
C ALA A 103 1.77 -16.75 -19.92
N ASN A 104 0.66 -16.54 -20.63
CA ASN A 104 0.52 -15.52 -21.69
C ASN A 104 -0.68 -14.59 -21.49
N ALA A 105 -1.46 -14.81 -20.44
CA ALA A 105 -2.62 -14.01 -20.11
C ALA A 105 -2.84 -14.01 -18.60
N TRP A 106 -3.34 -12.90 -18.09
CA TRP A 106 -3.98 -12.86 -16.78
C TRP A 106 -5.43 -13.29 -16.90
N THR A 107 -6.00 -13.84 -15.83
CA THR A 107 -7.43 -14.11 -15.74
C THR A 107 -8.04 -13.19 -14.69
N VAL A 108 -9.18 -12.59 -15.03
CA VAL A 108 -10.05 -11.95 -14.03
C VAL A 108 -11.12 -12.95 -13.67
N GLU A 109 -11.24 -13.25 -12.39
CA GLU A 109 -12.04 -14.34 -11.89
C GLU A 109 -12.92 -13.88 -10.74
N GLN A 110 -14.08 -14.50 -10.60
CA GLN A 110 -15.02 -14.21 -9.53
C GLN A 110 -15.28 -15.49 -8.74
N GLN A 111 -15.17 -15.38 -7.42
CA GLN A 111 -15.51 -16.48 -6.54
C GLN A 111 -17.02 -16.60 -6.43
N GLN A 112 -17.52 -17.80 -6.70
CA GLN A 112 -18.92 -18.21 -6.54
C GLN A 112 -19.00 -19.39 -5.55
N SER A 113 -20.21 -19.80 -5.20
CA SER A 113 -20.44 -20.93 -4.30
C SER A 113 -19.84 -22.24 -4.81
N ALA A 114 -19.83 -22.44 -6.13
CA ALA A 114 -19.27 -23.64 -6.78
C ALA A 114 -17.76 -23.53 -7.07
N GLY A 115 -17.11 -22.40 -6.75
CA GLY A 115 -15.70 -22.14 -7.02
C GLY A 115 -15.47 -20.91 -7.91
N TRP A 116 -14.27 -20.85 -8.48
CA TRP A 116 -13.82 -19.73 -9.31
C TRP A 116 -14.39 -19.79 -10.72
N VAL A 117 -14.93 -18.67 -11.20
CA VAL A 117 -15.41 -18.52 -12.57
C VAL A 117 -14.62 -17.43 -13.28
N VAL A 118 -14.04 -17.77 -14.43
CA VAL A 118 -13.30 -16.82 -15.28
C VAL A 118 -14.29 -15.85 -15.92
N ARG A 119 -14.13 -14.56 -15.65
CA ARG A 119 -14.89 -13.47 -16.29
C ARG A 119 -14.23 -13.00 -17.57
N ALA A 120 -12.91 -12.87 -17.57
CA ALA A 120 -12.15 -12.42 -18.72
C ALA A 120 -10.73 -12.99 -18.72
N LYS A 121 -10.17 -13.12 -19.93
CA LYS A 121 -8.74 -13.38 -20.16
C LYS A 121 -8.11 -12.11 -20.72
N LEU A 122 -7.07 -11.62 -20.08
CA LEU A 122 -6.37 -10.40 -20.43
C LEU A 122 -4.99 -10.77 -20.98
N PRO A 123 -4.70 -10.60 -22.29
CA PRO A 123 -3.39 -10.91 -22.83
C PRO A 123 -2.33 -10.04 -22.14
N THR A 124 -1.17 -10.60 -21.78
CA THR A 124 -0.14 -9.82 -21.08
C THR A 124 0.50 -8.77 -21.98
N GLU A 125 0.80 -9.11 -23.24
CA GLU A 125 1.50 -8.23 -24.21
C GLU A 125 2.83 -7.67 -23.67
N GLY A 126 3.50 -8.44 -22.80
CA GLY A 126 4.73 -8.00 -22.13
C GLY A 126 4.52 -6.82 -21.16
N ASP A 127 3.29 -6.63 -20.68
CA ASP A 127 2.99 -5.69 -19.61
C ASP A 127 3.16 -6.34 -18.23
N SER A 128 3.32 -5.48 -17.23
CA SER A 128 3.27 -5.83 -15.81
C SER A 128 2.08 -5.13 -15.16
N ILE A 129 1.35 -5.84 -14.29
CA ILE A 129 0.26 -5.24 -13.51
C ILE A 129 0.86 -4.27 -12.49
N ALA A 130 0.33 -3.05 -12.48
CA ALA A 130 0.68 -1.99 -11.54
C ALA A 130 -0.31 -1.93 -10.36
N ALA A 131 -1.61 -2.05 -10.63
CA ALA A 131 -2.65 -2.03 -9.61
C ALA A 131 -3.97 -2.59 -10.14
N ILE A 132 -4.87 -2.97 -9.23
CA ILE A 132 -6.24 -3.40 -9.55
C ILE A 132 -7.20 -2.62 -8.65
N GLY A 133 -8.36 -2.27 -9.22
CA GLY A 133 -9.45 -1.62 -8.50
C GLY A 133 -10.79 -2.24 -8.91
N CYS A 134 -11.68 -2.44 -7.95
CA CYS A 134 -13.06 -2.83 -8.21
C CYS A 134 -13.97 -1.62 -7.94
N ASP A 135 -14.73 -1.19 -8.95
CA ASP A 135 -15.81 -0.23 -8.75
C ASP A 135 -17.12 -0.98 -8.53
N GLY A 136 -17.54 -1.04 -7.26
CA GLY A 136 -18.78 -1.70 -6.86
C GLY A 136 -20.05 -1.06 -7.46
N SER A 137 -19.99 0.21 -7.89
CA SER A 137 -21.15 0.90 -8.47
C SER A 137 -21.33 0.62 -9.97
N ALA A 138 -20.22 0.42 -10.69
CA ALA A 138 -20.24 0.14 -12.13
C ALA A 138 -20.17 -1.35 -12.48
N ASN A 139 -19.95 -2.24 -11.50
CA ASN A 139 -19.68 -3.67 -11.73
C ASN A 139 -18.50 -3.91 -12.69
N VAL A 140 -17.48 -3.04 -12.61
CA VAL A 140 -16.27 -3.06 -13.44
C VAL A 140 -15.06 -3.40 -12.60
N VAL A 141 -14.20 -4.27 -13.13
CA VAL A 141 -12.84 -4.51 -12.63
C VAL A 141 -11.87 -3.71 -13.49
N THR A 142 -11.14 -2.78 -12.89
CA THR A 142 -10.10 -2.01 -13.58
C THR A 142 -8.73 -2.60 -13.25
N VAL A 143 -8.04 -3.09 -14.26
CA VAL A 143 -6.65 -3.54 -14.18
C VAL A 143 -5.75 -2.48 -14.82
N VAL A 144 -4.84 -1.93 -14.03
CA VAL A 144 -3.84 -0.97 -14.50
C VAL A 144 -2.53 -1.71 -14.71
N THR A 145 -1.97 -1.61 -15.91
CA THR A 145 -0.64 -2.12 -16.25
C THR A 145 0.34 -0.96 -16.43
N ASN A 146 1.62 -1.28 -16.66
CA ASN A 146 2.59 -0.26 -17.02
C ASN A 146 2.27 0.49 -18.33
N LYS A 147 1.49 -0.08 -19.25
CA LYS A 147 1.23 0.52 -20.58
C LYS A 147 -0.24 0.81 -20.87
N ARG A 148 -1.19 0.29 -20.10
CA ARG A 148 -2.63 0.44 -20.38
C ARG A 148 -3.50 0.26 -19.15
N VAL A 149 -4.74 0.73 -19.26
CA VAL A 149 -5.85 0.39 -18.38
C VAL A 149 -6.77 -0.58 -19.12
N LEU A 150 -7.21 -1.62 -18.42
CA LEU A 150 -8.15 -2.63 -18.90
C LEU A 150 -9.37 -2.60 -17.98
N ASP A 151 -10.52 -2.17 -18.49
CA ASP A 151 -11.79 -2.26 -17.76
C ASP A 151 -12.54 -3.52 -18.20
N VAL A 152 -12.86 -4.39 -17.25
CA VAL A 152 -13.59 -5.62 -17.47
C VAL A 152 -15.01 -5.49 -16.94
N ALA A 153 -15.98 -5.51 -17.86
CA ALA A 153 -17.40 -5.45 -17.59
C ALA A 153 -18.09 -6.69 -18.17
N GLY A 154 -18.36 -7.69 -17.33
CA GLY A 154 -18.81 -8.99 -17.83
C GLY A 154 -17.70 -9.70 -18.61
N ASP A 155 -17.98 -10.02 -19.86
CA ASP A 155 -17.06 -10.60 -20.84
C ASP A 155 -16.36 -9.54 -21.72
N THR A 156 -16.77 -8.27 -21.59
CA THR A 156 -16.25 -7.18 -22.40
C THR A 156 -15.04 -6.55 -21.74
N VAL A 157 -13.95 -6.42 -22.51
CA VAL A 157 -12.72 -5.75 -22.08
C VAL A 157 -12.52 -4.49 -22.89
N ARG A 158 -12.55 -3.33 -22.22
CA ARG A 158 -12.18 -2.05 -22.81
C ARG A 158 -10.74 -1.72 -22.47
N THR A 159 -9.94 -1.46 -23.50
CA THR A 159 -8.53 -1.10 -23.36
C THR A 159 -8.30 0.39 -23.60
N LEU A 160 -7.57 1.03 -22.70
CA LEU A 160 -7.07 2.40 -22.85
C LEU A 160 -5.54 2.37 -22.77
N LYS A 161 -4.86 2.66 -23.88
CA LYS A 161 -3.39 2.80 -23.89
C LYS A 161 -2.98 4.05 -23.12
N LEU A 162 -1.93 3.92 -22.31
CA LEU A 162 -1.33 5.06 -21.63
C LEU A 162 -0.45 5.84 -22.61
N LYS A 163 -0.45 7.17 -22.48
CA LYS A 163 0.46 8.04 -23.22
C LYS A 163 1.88 8.00 -22.70
N GLN A 164 2.05 7.63 -21.43
CA GLN A 164 3.34 7.40 -20.80
C GLN A 164 3.33 6.04 -20.12
N GLU A 165 4.41 5.29 -20.30
CA GLU A 165 4.62 4.06 -19.55
C GLU A 165 4.86 4.39 -18.07
N LEU A 166 4.16 3.69 -17.18
CA LEU A 166 4.49 3.70 -15.76
C LEU A 166 5.79 2.93 -15.56
N LYS A 167 6.73 3.50 -14.82
CA LYS A 167 8.01 2.84 -14.53
C LYS A 167 7.94 2.12 -13.18
N PRO A 168 8.50 0.90 -13.08
CA PRO A 168 8.65 0.22 -11.81
C PRO A 168 9.59 1.00 -10.88
N PRO A 169 9.56 0.71 -9.55
CA PRO A 169 8.82 -0.37 -8.89
C PRO A 169 7.32 -0.09 -8.71
N PHE A 170 6.48 -1.12 -8.93
CA PHE A 170 5.04 -1.10 -8.60
C PHE A 170 4.78 -1.78 -7.26
N ALA A 171 5.50 -1.36 -6.23
CA ALA A 171 5.30 -1.90 -4.89
C ALA A 171 3.91 -1.47 -4.37
N ASN A 172 3.10 -2.45 -3.96
CA ASN A 172 1.77 -2.27 -3.33
C ASN A 172 0.89 -1.21 -4.02
N GLY A 173 0.64 -1.38 -5.32
CA GLY A 173 -0.18 -0.45 -6.10
C GLY A 173 -1.68 -0.61 -5.86
N ILE A 174 -2.37 0.52 -5.70
CA ILE A 174 -3.82 0.60 -5.45
C ILE A 174 -4.47 1.44 -6.54
N ALA A 175 -5.60 0.97 -7.10
CA ALA A 175 -6.35 1.73 -8.08
C ALA A 175 -7.79 2.01 -7.62
N LEU A 176 -8.25 3.23 -7.92
CA LEU A 176 -9.65 3.63 -7.82
C LEU A 176 -10.10 4.18 -9.18
N ALA A 177 -11.09 3.53 -9.78
CA ALA A 177 -11.72 4.01 -10.99
C ALA A 177 -12.83 5.01 -10.66
N THR A 178 -12.87 6.13 -11.37
CA THR A 178 -14.01 7.05 -11.47
C THR A 178 -14.46 7.12 -12.93
N SER A 179 -15.54 7.86 -13.22
CA SER A 179 -16.03 8.02 -14.59
C SER A 179 -15.05 8.72 -15.53
N ASP A 180 -14.24 9.64 -15.00
CA ASP A 180 -13.33 10.51 -15.74
C ASP A 180 -11.85 10.09 -15.65
N ALA A 181 -11.48 9.37 -14.59
CA ALA A 181 -10.10 9.01 -14.31
C ALA A 181 -9.94 7.61 -13.71
N VAL A 182 -8.69 7.14 -13.70
CA VAL A 182 -8.22 6.10 -12.77
C VAL A 182 -7.17 6.74 -11.87
N TRP A 183 -7.42 6.73 -10.58
CA TRP A 183 -6.49 7.15 -9.55
C TRP A 183 -5.61 5.97 -9.17
N LEU A 184 -4.31 6.21 -9.07
CA LEU A 184 -3.31 5.19 -8.86
C LEU A 184 -2.36 5.63 -7.76
N GLY A 185 -2.26 4.84 -6.71
CA GLY A 185 -1.36 5.06 -5.59
C GLY A 185 -0.29 3.99 -5.55
N PHE A 186 0.93 4.38 -5.19
CA PHE A 186 2.01 3.44 -4.94
C PHE A 186 2.58 3.67 -3.55
N ASN A 187 2.85 2.57 -2.85
CA ASN A 187 3.64 2.55 -1.64
C ASN A 187 5.00 1.95 -1.97
N VAL A 188 6.00 2.80 -2.16
CA VAL A 188 7.42 2.45 -2.35
C VAL A 188 8.22 2.80 -1.09
N GLY A 189 7.54 2.88 0.06
CA GLY A 189 8.16 3.16 1.34
C GLY A 189 8.84 4.53 1.41
N GLU A 190 10.11 4.55 1.81
CA GLU A 190 10.89 5.79 1.97
C GLU A 190 11.11 6.57 0.65
N TRP A 191 10.87 5.91 -0.49
CA TRP A 191 10.97 6.50 -1.83
C TRP A 191 9.62 7.03 -2.34
N GLY A 192 8.62 7.11 -1.45
CA GLY A 192 7.29 7.62 -1.74
C GLY A 192 6.50 6.69 -2.66
N GLY A 193 6.26 7.12 -3.89
CA GLY A 193 5.42 6.46 -4.88
C GLY A 193 4.24 7.34 -5.30
N GLY A 194 3.65 8.03 -4.33
CA GLY A 194 2.69 9.10 -4.52
C GLY A 194 1.40 8.68 -5.20
N LEU A 195 0.62 9.71 -5.53
CA LEU A 195 -0.65 9.57 -6.25
C LEU A 195 -0.47 10.00 -7.71
N LYS A 196 -1.09 9.26 -8.62
CA LYS A 196 -1.17 9.57 -10.04
C LYS A 196 -2.63 9.55 -10.48
N ARG A 197 -2.94 10.34 -11.50
CA ARG A 197 -4.22 10.35 -12.19
C ARG A 197 -4.02 9.96 -13.64
N ILE A 198 -4.78 8.98 -14.10
CA ILE A 198 -4.85 8.54 -15.50
C ILE A 198 -6.16 9.05 -16.08
N ALA A 199 -6.13 10.00 -17.01
CA ALA A 199 -7.34 10.52 -17.64
C ALA A 199 -7.97 9.48 -18.59
N ARG A 200 -9.25 9.14 -18.41
CA ARG A 200 -9.95 8.13 -19.23
C ARG A 200 -10.20 8.58 -20.67
N SER A 201 -10.20 9.88 -20.93
CA SER A 201 -10.40 10.45 -22.27
C SER A 201 -9.25 10.18 -23.25
N GLY A 202 -8.05 9.88 -22.74
CA GLY A 202 -6.89 9.71 -23.63
C GLY A 202 -5.65 9.06 -23.02
N GLY A 203 -5.74 8.47 -21.82
CA GLY A 203 -4.64 7.73 -21.20
C GLY A 203 -3.50 8.60 -20.71
N GLN A 204 -3.74 9.90 -20.51
CA GLN A 204 -2.74 10.83 -19.99
C GLN A 204 -2.45 10.51 -18.53
N VAL A 205 -1.20 10.23 -18.20
CA VAL A 205 -0.75 10.02 -16.82
C VAL A 205 -0.22 11.34 -16.27
N GLN A 206 -0.65 11.70 -15.06
CA GLN A 206 -0.20 12.91 -14.35
C GLN A 206 0.10 12.54 -12.89
N ALA A 207 1.25 12.99 -12.38
CA ALA A 207 1.49 12.97 -10.94
C ALA A 207 0.55 13.98 -10.27
N VAL A 208 0.04 13.61 -9.10
CA VAL A 208 -0.81 14.46 -8.27
C VAL A 208 0.01 14.80 -7.03
N ALA A 209 0.41 16.06 -6.94
CA ALA A 209 1.24 16.56 -5.86
C ALA A 209 0.93 18.03 -5.63
N ARG A 210 1.20 18.50 -4.43
CA ARG A 210 1.23 19.92 -4.10
C ARG A 210 2.34 20.14 -3.08
N ASN A 211 3.46 20.64 -3.58
CA ASN A 211 4.59 21.06 -2.77
C ASN A 211 4.94 22.50 -3.22
N ARG A 212 4.33 23.50 -2.58
CA ARG A 212 4.49 24.91 -2.95
C ARG A 212 5.68 25.58 -2.28
N SER A 213 6.17 25.00 -1.18
CA SER A 213 7.27 25.54 -0.40
C SER A 213 8.64 25.31 -1.05
N GLY A 214 8.75 24.25 -1.87
CA GLY A 214 10.03 23.78 -2.40
C GLY A 214 10.84 22.98 -1.38
N GLU A 215 10.27 22.70 -0.20
CA GLU A 215 10.91 21.84 0.80
C GLU A 215 10.93 20.39 0.33
N LEU A 216 12.01 19.66 0.66
CA LEU A 216 12.08 18.23 0.44
C LEU A 216 10.98 17.56 1.28
N CYS A 217 10.11 16.78 0.63
CA CYS A 217 8.94 16.16 1.27
C CYS A 217 7.88 17.12 1.83
N GLY A 218 7.90 18.39 1.40
CA GLY A 218 6.96 19.42 1.83
C GLY A 218 5.56 19.31 1.21
N GLY A 219 4.64 20.10 1.77
CA GLY A 219 3.25 20.23 1.35
C GLY A 219 2.33 19.05 1.71
N PRO A 220 1.04 19.15 1.37
CA PRO A 220 0.06 18.12 1.72
C PRO A 220 0.26 16.79 0.98
N LEU A 221 0.91 16.79 -0.19
CA LEU A 221 1.22 15.57 -0.93
C LEU A 221 2.46 15.75 -1.81
N ASN A 222 3.48 14.92 -1.58
CA ASN A 222 4.72 14.87 -2.33
C ASN A 222 4.96 13.46 -2.87
N THR A 223 4.97 13.31 -4.20
CA THR A 223 5.13 12.01 -4.86
C THR A 223 6.42 11.28 -4.51
N GLU A 224 7.48 12.00 -4.17
CA GLU A 224 8.80 11.43 -3.88
C GLU A 224 8.94 10.95 -2.44
N CYS A 225 8.00 11.30 -1.55
CA CYS A 225 8.10 11.03 -0.12
C CYS A 225 6.86 10.40 0.51
N ASP A 226 5.70 10.52 -0.14
CA ASP A 226 4.43 10.03 0.41
C ASP A 226 4.03 8.70 -0.23
N PRO A 227 4.24 7.56 0.46
CA PRO A 227 3.69 6.29 0.02
C PRO A 227 2.18 6.27 0.22
N VAL A 228 1.44 6.02 -0.86
CA VAL A 228 -0.02 5.92 -0.83
C VAL A 228 -0.42 4.50 -0.46
N THR A 229 -1.14 4.37 0.65
CA THR A 229 -1.55 3.09 1.26
C THR A 229 -3.04 2.78 1.07
N GLY A 230 -3.81 3.71 0.50
CA GLY A 230 -5.24 3.55 0.28
C GLY A 230 -5.81 4.72 -0.52
N ILE A 231 -6.84 4.45 -1.34
CA ILE A 231 -7.56 5.46 -2.13
C ILE A 231 -9.04 5.11 -2.15
N VAL A 232 -9.89 6.07 -1.83
CA VAL A 232 -11.36 5.93 -1.90
C VAL A 232 -11.99 7.22 -2.42
N SER A 233 -13.20 7.13 -2.98
CA SER A 233 -13.98 8.34 -3.26
C SER A 233 -14.39 9.02 -1.96
N ALA A 234 -14.38 10.35 -1.91
CA ALA A 234 -14.86 11.06 -0.75
C ALA A 234 -16.40 10.85 -0.61
N PRO A 235 -16.91 10.45 0.57
CA PRO A 235 -18.35 10.20 0.75
C PRO A 235 -19.22 11.46 0.59
N TRP A 236 -18.66 12.63 0.91
CA TRP A 236 -19.34 13.93 0.87
C TRP A 236 -19.23 14.65 -0.47
N ASP A 237 -18.28 14.29 -1.33
CA ASP A 237 -18.16 14.79 -2.69
C ASP A 237 -17.55 13.72 -3.60
N ARG A 238 -18.38 13.14 -4.47
CA ARG A 238 -17.97 12.04 -5.35
C ARG A 238 -17.02 12.48 -6.48
N SER A 239 -16.85 13.78 -6.71
CA SER A 239 -15.83 14.31 -7.62
C SER A 239 -14.43 14.34 -7.00
N CYS A 240 -14.34 14.14 -5.67
CA CYS A 240 -13.10 14.11 -4.93
C CYS A 240 -12.71 12.68 -4.55
N VAL A 241 -11.40 12.49 -4.36
CA VAL A 241 -10.83 11.27 -3.78
C VAL A 241 -10.09 11.59 -2.50
N VAL A 242 -10.07 10.64 -1.58
CA VAL A 242 -9.23 10.68 -0.38
C VAL A 242 -8.17 9.60 -0.53
N ALA A 243 -6.92 9.95 -0.24
CA ALA A 243 -5.82 9.01 -0.16
C ALA A 243 -5.21 9.00 1.25
N SER A 244 -4.81 7.82 1.71
CA SER A 244 -4.07 7.65 2.95
C SER A 244 -2.58 7.53 2.67
N ILE A 245 -1.79 8.20 3.51
CA ILE A 245 -0.34 8.15 3.50
C ILE A 245 0.12 7.48 4.79
N GLY A 246 1.05 6.53 4.67
CA GLY A 246 1.62 5.85 5.83
C GLY A 246 3.02 5.34 5.58
N LEU A 247 3.97 5.83 6.38
CA LEU A 247 5.37 5.44 6.37
C LEU A 247 5.88 5.37 7.81
N VAL A 248 6.62 4.31 8.15
CA VAL A 248 7.47 4.31 9.35
C VAL A 248 8.89 4.00 8.90
N HIS A 249 9.76 5.00 9.00
CA HIS A 249 11.18 4.86 8.71
C HIS A 249 12.00 5.77 9.63
N MET A 250 12.51 5.21 10.73
CA MET A 250 13.06 5.91 11.90
C MET A 250 12.08 6.86 12.63
N MET A 251 11.12 7.46 11.92
CA MET A 251 9.98 8.21 12.41
C MET A 251 8.71 7.77 11.68
N SER A 252 7.56 7.93 12.34
CA SER A 252 6.25 7.71 11.71
C SER A 252 5.79 8.98 11.01
N HIS A 253 5.30 8.82 9.79
CA HIS A 253 4.81 9.86 8.91
C HIS A 253 3.51 9.40 8.24
N GLY A 254 2.45 10.19 8.40
CA GLY A 254 1.22 9.94 7.68
C GLY A 254 0.12 10.98 7.89
N ARG A 255 -0.83 10.91 6.97
CA ARG A 255 -1.92 11.87 6.82
C ARG A 255 -2.96 11.31 5.88
N LEU A 256 -4.13 11.94 5.92
CA LEU A 256 -5.14 11.79 4.89
C LEU A 256 -5.16 13.05 4.03
N VAL A 257 -5.19 12.86 2.72
CA VAL A 257 -5.23 13.94 1.73
C VAL A 257 -6.49 13.81 0.92
N GLU A 258 -7.13 14.93 0.63
CA GLU A 258 -8.24 15.00 -0.31
C GLU A 258 -7.79 15.70 -1.58
N VAL A 259 -8.21 15.15 -2.72
CA VAL A 259 -7.96 15.70 -4.04
C VAL A 259 -9.28 15.93 -4.76
N CYS A 260 -9.54 17.19 -5.12
CA CYS A 260 -10.73 17.63 -5.86
C CYS A 260 -10.27 18.33 -7.14
N GLY A 261 -10.39 17.64 -8.28
CA GLY A 261 -9.83 18.14 -9.55
C GLY A 261 -8.31 18.29 -9.48
N ASN A 262 -7.81 19.54 -9.40
CA ASN A 262 -6.37 19.83 -9.26
C ASN A 262 -6.03 20.40 -7.86
N ASP A 263 -7.02 20.60 -6.99
CA ASP A 263 -6.75 21.02 -5.63
C ASP A 263 -6.39 19.80 -4.78
N VAL A 264 -5.28 19.91 -4.06
CA VAL A 264 -4.81 18.90 -3.12
C VAL A 264 -4.74 19.56 -1.77
N ARG A 265 -5.48 19.03 -0.80
CA ARG A 265 -5.52 19.56 0.56
C ARG A 265 -5.33 18.44 1.57
N ARG A 266 -4.73 18.78 2.69
CA ARG A 266 -4.65 17.91 3.85
C ARG A 266 -6.05 17.82 4.48
N LEU A 267 -6.58 16.61 4.56
CA LEU A 267 -7.84 16.33 5.25
C LEU A 267 -7.60 16.19 6.76
N TYR A 268 -6.57 15.42 7.14
CA TYR A 268 -6.27 15.15 8.55
C TYR A 268 -4.84 14.66 8.76
N PHE A 269 -4.25 15.00 9.92
CA PHE A 269 -3.14 14.27 10.54
C PHE A 269 -3.39 14.22 12.05
N LYS A 270 -2.69 13.30 12.73
CA LYS A 270 -2.56 13.31 14.20
C LYS A 270 -1.09 13.33 14.57
N ALA A 271 -0.69 14.28 15.38
CA ALA A 271 0.66 14.36 15.94
C ALA A 271 0.91 13.17 16.89
N LEU A 272 2.11 12.61 16.85
CA LEU A 272 2.58 11.64 17.85
C LEU A 272 3.42 12.34 18.91
N ASP A 273 3.21 12.01 20.18
CA ASP A 273 4.05 12.54 21.26
C ASP A 273 5.01 11.47 21.79
N PRO A 274 6.27 11.83 22.10
CA PRO A 274 6.87 13.16 21.97
C PRO A 274 7.28 13.51 20.53
N GLN A 275 7.19 14.80 20.18
CA GLN A 275 7.73 15.31 18.92
C GLN A 275 9.26 15.42 18.96
N PRO A 276 9.97 15.09 17.86
CA PRO A 276 11.40 15.34 17.77
C PRO A 276 11.70 16.86 17.78
N PRO A 277 12.88 17.29 18.26
CA PRO A 277 13.24 18.71 18.34
C PRO A 277 13.25 19.39 16.96
N ASN A 278 12.73 20.62 16.88
CA ASN A 278 12.88 21.58 15.78
C ASN A 278 12.42 21.17 14.37
N ASN A 279 11.53 20.18 14.21
CA ASN A 279 11.08 19.77 12.89
C ASN A 279 9.56 19.93 12.74
N ARG A 280 9.11 21.09 12.26
CA ARG A 280 7.80 21.21 11.64
C ARG A 280 8.01 21.16 10.14
N LEU A 281 7.24 20.32 9.46
CA LEU A 281 7.09 20.39 8.01
C LEU A 281 6.15 21.56 7.67
N ASP A 282 6.08 21.90 6.39
CA ASP A 282 5.15 22.91 5.90
C ASP A 282 3.72 22.79 6.41
N ASP A 283 3.05 23.95 6.45
CA ASP A 283 1.63 24.08 6.79
C ASP A 283 1.31 23.56 8.20
N GLY A 284 2.28 23.60 9.12
CA GLY A 284 2.09 23.28 10.53
C GLY A 284 2.02 21.79 10.87
N GLU A 285 2.43 20.91 9.95
CA GLU A 285 2.51 19.48 10.23
C GLU A 285 3.72 19.15 11.11
N PRO A 286 3.54 18.41 12.21
CA PRO A 286 4.65 17.95 13.03
C PRO A 286 5.52 16.93 12.28
N ALA A 287 6.79 16.79 12.66
CA ALA A 287 7.68 15.82 12.03
C ALA A 287 7.32 14.35 12.30
N SER A 288 6.59 14.06 13.37
CA SER A 288 6.04 12.72 13.57
C SER A 288 4.53 12.73 13.68
N THR A 289 3.89 11.97 12.79
CA THR A 289 2.44 11.85 12.69
C THR A 289 2.05 10.38 12.60
N VAL A 290 0.80 10.08 12.92
CA VAL A 290 0.25 8.73 12.75
C VAL A 290 0.30 8.33 11.27
N ALA A 291 1.00 7.24 10.97
CA ALA A 291 0.95 6.59 9.67
C ALA A 291 -0.38 5.85 9.47
N PHE A 292 -1.03 6.07 8.33
CA PHE A 292 -2.30 5.41 7.97
C PHE A 292 -2.03 4.30 6.94
N PHE A 293 -2.45 3.07 7.24
CA PHE A 293 -2.14 1.88 6.44
C PHE A 293 -3.38 1.21 5.81
N GLY A 294 -4.55 1.78 6.02
CA GLY A 294 -5.75 1.37 5.31
C GLY A 294 -6.80 2.46 5.26
N LEU A 295 -7.56 2.46 4.17
CA LEU A 295 -8.61 3.43 3.88
C LEU A 295 -9.77 2.72 3.20
N GLN A 296 -10.97 2.90 3.74
CA GLN A 296 -12.18 2.28 3.20
C GLN A 296 -13.35 3.27 3.18
N GLY A 297 -14.09 3.27 2.07
CA GLY A 297 -15.30 4.07 1.90
C GLY A 297 -16.52 3.31 2.41
N ALA A 298 -17.42 4.03 3.07
CA ALA A 298 -18.78 3.61 3.37
C ALA A 298 -19.77 4.64 2.78
N PRO A 299 -21.07 4.33 2.64
CA PRO A 299 -22.02 5.20 1.94
C PRO A 299 -22.02 6.67 2.37
N SER A 300 -21.86 6.93 3.68
CA SER A 300 -21.88 8.28 4.27
C SER A 300 -20.66 8.58 5.15
N SER A 301 -19.64 7.73 5.13
CA SER A 301 -18.46 7.92 5.97
C SER A 301 -17.23 7.27 5.37
N LEU A 302 -16.07 7.70 5.81
CA LEU A 302 -14.79 7.12 5.45
C LEU A 302 -14.13 6.58 6.72
N TRP A 303 -13.52 5.41 6.61
CA TRP A 303 -12.73 4.80 7.66
C TRP A 303 -11.26 4.81 7.26
N ALA A 304 -10.40 5.24 8.18
CA ALA A 304 -8.96 5.09 8.07
C ALA A 304 -8.43 4.31 9.28
N VAL A 305 -7.43 3.47 9.06
CA VAL A 305 -6.72 2.79 10.14
C VAL A 305 -5.31 3.33 10.21
N GLY A 306 -5.00 3.93 11.35
CA GLY A 306 -3.67 4.38 11.72
C GLY A 306 -2.99 3.35 12.60
N LEU A 307 -1.70 3.57 12.86
CA LEU A 307 -0.93 2.76 13.82
C LEU A 307 -1.52 2.72 15.23
N ASP A 308 -2.31 3.73 15.60
CA ASP A 308 -2.83 3.91 16.97
C ASP A 308 -4.34 3.68 17.10
N GLY A 309 -5.07 3.54 15.99
CA GLY A 309 -6.51 3.37 16.05
C GLY A 309 -7.26 3.50 14.72
N LEU A 310 -8.58 3.41 14.85
CA LEU A 310 -9.53 3.63 13.79
C LEU A 310 -10.05 5.08 13.85
N TYR A 311 -10.18 5.66 12.66
CA TYR A 311 -10.65 7.01 12.45
C TYR A 311 -11.84 6.97 11.51
N ARG A 312 -12.98 7.50 11.98
CA ARG A 312 -14.19 7.61 11.16
C ARG A 312 -14.49 9.07 10.85
N PHE A 313 -14.61 9.38 9.57
CA PHE A 313 -14.95 10.69 9.04
C PHE A 313 -16.35 10.67 8.47
N ASP A 314 -17.24 11.50 8.99
CA ASP A 314 -18.64 11.65 8.58
C ASP A 314 -18.87 12.96 7.79
N GLY A 315 -17.81 13.53 7.20
CA GLY A 315 -17.82 14.84 6.55
C GLY A 315 -17.52 16.02 7.48
N LYS A 316 -17.40 15.78 8.80
CA LYS A 316 -16.87 16.78 9.74
C LYS A 316 -15.35 16.87 9.67
N GLN A 317 -14.82 18.01 10.13
CA GLN A 317 -13.38 18.29 10.12
C GLN A 317 -12.58 17.39 11.08
N SER A 318 -13.20 16.89 12.15
CA SER A 318 -12.55 16.01 13.13
C SER A 318 -13.15 14.60 13.07
N PRO A 319 -12.31 13.55 12.99
CA PRO A 319 -12.78 12.19 13.00
C PRO A 319 -13.27 11.78 14.39
N THR A 320 -14.16 10.80 14.43
CA THR A 320 -14.34 9.98 15.64
C THR A 320 -13.16 9.01 15.71
N PHE A 321 -12.45 9.00 16.84
CA PHE A 321 -11.32 8.13 17.08
C PHE A 321 -11.69 6.98 18.03
N GLN A 322 -11.23 5.79 17.72
CA GLN A 322 -11.27 4.63 18.60
C GLN A 322 -9.89 3.95 18.60
N PRO A 323 -9.32 3.62 19.77
CA PRO A 323 -8.09 2.81 19.82
C PRO A 323 -8.24 1.48 19.08
N LEU A 324 -7.13 0.91 18.61
CA LEU A 324 -7.17 -0.42 18.02
C LEU A 324 -7.76 -1.43 19.03
N PRO A 325 -8.72 -2.28 18.60
CA PRO A 325 -9.24 -3.35 19.44
C PRO A 325 -8.16 -4.41 19.67
N LYS A 326 -8.47 -5.37 20.54
CA LYS A 326 -7.58 -6.52 20.74
C LYS A 326 -7.53 -7.35 19.45
N PHE A 327 -6.33 -7.76 19.08
CA PHE A 327 -6.11 -8.76 18.04
C PHE A 327 -6.01 -10.16 18.67
N GLU A 328 -6.66 -11.13 18.04
CA GLU A 328 -6.58 -12.54 18.38
C GLU A 328 -5.73 -13.25 17.35
N ASN A 329 -4.83 -14.13 17.80
CA ASN A 329 -4.10 -15.03 16.91
C ASN A 329 -5.00 -16.23 16.55
N LYS A 330 -5.46 -16.28 15.30
CA LYS A 330 -6.23 -17.38 14.72
C LYS A 330 -5.35 -18.14 13.73
N GLY A 331 -4.55 -19.09 14.24
CA GLY A 331 -3.69 -19.95 13.42
C GLY A 331 -2.57 -19.22 12.67
N GLY A 332 -1.91 -18.26 13.32
CA GLY A 332 -0.82 -17.42 12.78
C GLY A 332 -1.28 -16.05 12.27
N TYR A 333 -2.59 -15.76 12.33
CA TYR A 333 -3.19 -14.54 11.79
C TYR A 333 -3.75 -13.70 12.93
N TRP A 334 -3.17 -12.53 13.11
CA TRP A 334 -3.59 -11.57 14.11
C TRP A 334 -4.72 -10.71 13.55
N VAL A 335 -5.95 -11.03 13.93
CA VAL A 335 -7.15 -10.39 13.41
C VAL A 335 -8.05 -9.86 14.52
N SER A 336 -8.87 -8.86 14.20
CA SER A 336 -9.95 -8.42 15.09
C SER A 336 -11.24 -8.21 14.32
N PHE A 337 -12.34 -8.68 14.90
CA PHE A 337 -13.71 -8.50 14.41
C PHE A 337 -14.57 -7.71 15.41
N ASP A 338 -13.95 -7.09 16.41
CA ASP A 338 -14.63 -6.43 17.54
C ASP A 338 -15.35 -5.14 17.14
N VAL A 339 -15.02 -4.60 15.96
CA VAL A 339 -15.63 -3.38 15.42
C VAL A 339 -16.73 -3.78 14.44
N PRO A 340 -18.01 -3.45 14.72
CA PRO A 340 -19.10 -3.81 13.83
C PRO A 340 -18.87 -3.31 12.40
N GLY A 341 -18.92 -4.24 11.44
CA GLY A 341 -18.74 -3.90 10.02
C GLY A 341 -17.29 -3.76 9.55
N VAL A 342 -16.30 -3.95 10.44
CA VAL A 342 -14.87 -3.83 10.12
C VAL A 342 -14.13 -5.09 10.58
N ALA A 343 -13.24 -5.58 9.73
CA ALA A 343 -12.23 -6.57 10.09
C ALA A 343 -10.85 -5.93 10.01
N LEU A 344 -10.04 -6.11 11.05
CA LEU A 344 -8.66 -5.65 11.11
C LEU A 344 -7.72 -6.84 11.04
N VAL A 345 -6.56 -6.64 10.42
CA VAL A 345 -5.52 -7.65 10.25
C VAL A 345 -4.17 -6.98 10.46
N MET A 346 -3.31 -7.57 11.30
CA MET A 346 -1.92 -7.15 11.37
C MET A 346 -1.11 -7.87 10.28
N THR A 347 -0.21 -7.14 9.64
CA THR A 347 0.65 -7.66 8.57
C THR A 347 2.03 -7.02 8.59
N ASP A 348 3.03 -7.78 8.20
CA ASP A 348 4.42 -7.34 8.04
C ASP A 348 4.77 -6.99 6.59
N VAL A 349 3.78 -6.92 5.68
CA VAL A 349 4.02 -6.65 4.25
C VAL A 349 4.82 -5.36 3.99
N ASN A 350 4.71 -4.36 4.87
CA ASN A 350 5.41 -3.09 4.74
C ASN A 350 6.86 -3.10 5.23
N GLN A 351 7.33 -4.15 5.94
CA GLN A 351 8.73 -4.30 6.34
C GLN A 351 9.69 -4.38 5.15
N ARG A 352 9.19 -4.75 3.97
CA ARG A 352 10.01 -4.84 2.74
C ARG A 352 10.37 -3.50 2.12
N LEU A 353 9.61 -2.47 2.46
CA LEU A 353 9.67 -1.15 1.83
C LEU A 353 10.05 -0.07 2.86
N SER A 354 9.97 -0.39 4.14
CA SER A 354 10.18 0.54 5.24
C SER A 354 10.61 -0.20 6.50
N MET A 355 11.01 0.53 7.54
CA MET A 355 11.28 -0.05 8.87
C MET A 355 9.99 -0.19 9.70
N SER A 356 8.81 -0.11 9.08
CA SER A 356 7.56 -0.38 9.77
C SER A 356 7.58 -1.79 10.30
N GLY A 357 7.33 -1.99 11.60
CA GLY A 357 6.99 -3.32 12.11
C GLY A 357 5.62 -3.77 11.60
N SER A 358 4.93 -4.59 12.37
CA SER A 358 3.56 -5.00 12.05
C SER A 358 2.62 -3.80 11.99
N VAL A 359 1.87 -3.69 10.89
CA VAL A 359 0.89 -2.62 10.69
C VAL A 359 -0.52 -3.17 10.51
N PRO A 360 -1.55 -2.43 10.95
CA PRO A 360 -2.93 -2.82 10.73
C PRO A 360 -3.39 -2.44 9.31
N ILE A 361 -4.02 -3.40 8.61
CA ILE A 361 -4.85 -3.14 7.43
C ILE A 361 -6.31 -3.46 7.77
N MET A 362 -7.25 -2.95 6.95
CA MET A 362 -8.69 -3.14 7.20
C MET A 362 -9.44 -3.63 5.97
N ALA A 363 -10.52 -4.36 6.22
CA ALA A 363 -11.58 -4.64 5.26
C ALA A 363 -12.95 -4.32 5.85
N VAL A 364 -13.83 -3.69 5.07
CA VAL A 364 -15.20 -3.33 5.49
C VAL A 364 -16.25 -4.24 4.85
N ARG A 365 -17.34 -4.50 5.58
CA ARG A 365 -18.41 -5.42 5.19
C ARG A 365 -19.23 -5.00 3.98
#